data_AF-A0AAN8T9Q1-F1
#
_entry.id   AF-A0AAN8T9Q1-F1
#
_cell.length_a   1.000
_cell.length_b   1.000
_cell.length_c   1.000
_cell.angle_alpha   90.00
_cell.angle_beta   90.00
_cell.angle_gamma   90.00
#
_symmetry.space_group_name_H-M   'P 1'
#
loop_
_entity.id
_entity.type
_entity.pdbx_description
1 polymer ?
#
loop_
_entity_poly.entity_id
_entity_poly.type
_entity_poly.pdbx_seq_one_letter_code
_entity_poly.pdbx_strand_id
1 'polypeptide(L)' 'MGSVFGMHDNENVEVFCYALSPNDGTEWGIHIQYEAEHFIDVSSLTFDLTARMINEDRIQILTDLNGYT' A
#
# COMPACT_ATOMS: atom_id res chain seq x y z
N MET A 1 2.25 8.21 -10.95
CA MET A 1 2.49 9.10 -9.80
C MET A 1 3.69 8.54 -9.08
N GLY A 2 4.86 9.15 -9.23
CA GLY A 2 6.09 8.64 -8.63
C GLY A 2 6.49 9.40 -7.39
N SER A 3 6.91 8.66 -6.37
CA SER A 3 7.48 9.15 -5.11
C SER A 3 6.55 10.06 -4.30
N VAL A 4 5.38 9.55 -3.89
CA VAL A 4 4.59 10.20 -2.81
C VAL A 4 4.64 9.40 -1.51
N PHE A 5 4.76 8.08 -1.59
CA PHE A 5 4.68 7.22 -0.42
C PHE A 5 5.84 7.47 0.55
N GLY A 6 7.08 7.56 0.05
CA GLY A 6 8.26 7.88 0.87
C GLY A 6 8.48 9.36 1.17
N MET A 7 7.58 10.27 0.78
CA MET A 7 7.72 11.71 1.01
C MET A 7 6.96 12.23 2.24
N HIS A 8 6.24 11.37 2.94
CA HIS A 8 5.52 11.76 4.15
C HIS A 8 6.50 12.05 5.30
N ASP A 9 6.07 12.91 6.22
CA ASP A 9 6.82 13.14 7.46
C ASP A 9 6.54 11.99 8.43
N ASN A 10 7.52 11.08 8.56
CA ASN A 10 7.42 9.87 9.38
C ASN A 10 7.27 10.15 10.88
N GLU A 11 7.46 11.40 11.36
CA GLU A 11 7.13 11.75 12.74
C GLU A 11 5.62 11.90 12.96
N ASN A 12 4.86 12.16 11.91
CA ASN A 12 3.45 12.51 11.96
C ASN A 12 2.54 11.53 11.19
N VAL A 13 3.07 10.83 10.19
CA VAL A 13 2.32 9.92 9.31
C VAL A 13 3.10 8.64 9.09
N GLU A 14 2.46 7.51 9.36
CA GLU A 14 2.97 6.17 9.04
C GLU A 14 2.27 5.66 7.76
N VAL A 15 3.04 5.21 6.77
CA VAL A 15 2.51 4.92 5.42
C VAL A 15 2.44 3.42 5.15
N PHE A 16 1.22 2.95 4.83
CA PHE A 16 0.95 1.57 4.43
C PHE A 16 0.47 1.50 2.98
N CYS A 17 1.13 0.65 2.19
CA CYS A 17 0.76 0.35 0.81
C CYS A 17 0.26 -1.09 0.68
N TYR A 18 -1.03 -1.26 0.42
CA TYR A 18 -1.64 -2.56 0.13
C TYR A 18 -1.72 -2.79 -1.38
N ALA A 19 -0.87 -3.66 -1.91
CA ALA A 19 -0.83 -3.97 -3.33
C ALA A 19 -1.90 -5.01 -3.70
N LEU A 20 -2.85 -4.61 -4.55
CA LEU A 20 -3.92 -5.49 -5.05
C LEU A 20 -3.47 -6.37 -6.23
N SER A 21 -2.32 -6.06 -6.81
CA SER A 21 -1.73 -6.80 -7.93
C SER A 21 -0.34 -7.30 -7.53
N PRO A 22 0.07 -8.49 -7.99
CA PRO A 22 1.43 -8.98 -7.76
C PRO A 22 2.46 -8.02 -8.36
N ASN A 23 3.66 -7.99 -7.80
CA ASN A 23 4.76 -7.25 -8.41
C ASN A 23 5.07 -7.85 -9.79
N ASP A 24 4.95 -7.03 -10.83
CA ASP A 24 5.21 -7.38 -12.23
C ASP A 24 6.69 -7.26 -12.61
N GLY A 25 7.56 -6.93 -11.64
CA GLY A 25 9.00 -6.75 -11.81
C GLY A 25 9.37 -5.41 -12.45
N THR A 26 8.40 -4.51 -12.62
CA THR A 26 8.68 -3.18 -13.17
C THR A 26 9.44 -2.32 -12.16
N GLU A 27 10.24 -1.38 -12.67
CA GLU A 27 10.94 -0.41 -11.82
C GLU A 27 9.97 0.36 -10.90
N TRP A 28 8.74 0.61 -11.36
CA TRP A 28 7.70 1.26 -10.56
C TRP A 28 7.27 0.42 -9.35
N GLY A 29 6.93 -0.85 -9.56
CA GLY A 29 6.55 -1.75 -8.46
C GLY A 29 7.67 -1.90 -7.44
N ILE A 30 8.91 -2.05 -7.91
CA ILE A 30 10.11 -2.14 -7.06
C ILE A 30 10.31 -0.83 -6.27
N HIS A 31 10.19 0.32 -6.92
CA HIS A 31 10.42 1.61 -6.26
C HIS A 31 9.42 1.87 -5.13
N ILE A 32 8.13 1.58 -5.35
CA ILE A 32 7.10 1.71 -4.30
C ILE A 32 7.40 0.77 -3.13
N GLN A 33 7.83 -0.47 -3.41
CA GLN A 33 8.23 -1.43 -2.36
C GLN A 33 9.39 -0.94 -1.49
N TYR A 34 10.32 -0.17 -2.07
CA TYR A 34 11.46 0.37 -1.35
C TYR A 34 11.15 1.68 -0.61
N GLU A 35 10.27 2.52 -1.15
CA GLU A 35 9.97 3.84 -0.58
C GLU A 35 8.84 3.81 0.46
N ALA A 36 7.86 2.92 0.32
CA ALA A 36 6.80 2.79 1.30
C ALA A 36 7.38 2.24 2.60
N GLU A 37 6.99 2.83 3.73
CA GLU A 37 7.40 2.36 5.05
C GLU A 37 6.93 0.92 5.30
N HIS A 38 5.67 0.64 4.95
CA HIS A 38 5.11 -0.71 4.94
C HIS A 38 4.52 -1.04 3.57
N PHE A 39 5.06 -2.06 2.92
CA PHE A 39 4.50 -2.62 1.69
C PHE A 39 3.95 -4.01 1.94
N ILE A 40 2.64 -4.20 1.70
CA ILE A 40 1.94 -5.46 1.91
C ILE A 40 1.33 -5.92 0.57
N ASP A 41 1.75 -7.08 0.10
CA ASP A 41 1.11 -7.75 -1.03
C ASP A 41 -0.15 -8.49 -0.55
N VAL A 42 -1.32 -8.02 -0.98
CA VAL A 42 -2.62 -8.62 -0.69
C VAL A 42 -3.29 -9.18 -1.94
N SER A 43 -2.57 -9.26 -3.06
CA SER A 43 -3.09 -9.66 -4.37
C SER A 43 -3.63 -11.09 -4.43
N SER A 44 -3.14 -11.96 -3.53
CA SER A 44 -3.60 -13.35 -3.39
C SER A 44 -4.60 -13.54 -2.25
N LEU A 45 -4.91 -12.49 -1.49
CA LEU A 45 -5.84 -12.56 -0.37
C LEU A 45 -7.27 -12.28 -0.81
N THR A 46 -8.23 -12.83 -0.07
CA THR A 46 -9.63 -12.47 -0.23
C THR A 46 -9.90 -11.09 0.38
N PHE A 47 -10.91 -10.39 -0.14
CA PHE A 47 -11.24 -9.05 0.35
C PHE A 47 -11.58 -9.00 1.85
N ASP A 48 -12.15 -10.07 2.42
CA ASP A 48 -12.46 -10.12 3.85
C ASP A 48 -11.19 -10.20 4.72
N LEU A 49 -10.18 -10.95 4.26
CA LEU A 49 -8.89 -11.03 4.95
C LEU A 49 -8.13 -9.71 4.83
N THR A 50 -8.11 -9.11 3.64
CA THR A 50 -7.51 -7.79 3.43
C THR A 50 -8.17 -6.73 4.29
N ALA A 51 -9.50 -6.72 4.39
CA ALA A 51 -10.21 -5.76 5.23
C ALA A 51 -9.92 -5.94 6.73
N ARG A 52 -9.79 -7.19 7.21
CA ARG A 52 -9.39 -7.47 8.58
C ARG A 52 -7.98 -6.99 8.87
N MET A 53 -7.04 -7.25 7.96
CA MET A 53 -5.66 -6.80 8.08
C MET A 53 -5.58 -5.27 8.17
N ILE A 54 -6.24 -4.55 7.26
CA ILE A 54 -6.33 -3.08 7.30
C ILE A 54 -6.89 -2.59 8.65
N ASN A 55 -7.86 -3.31 9.22
CA ASN A 55 -8.42 -2.97 10.52
C ASN A 55 -7.45 -3.24 11.69
N GLU A 56 -6.73 -4.36 11.65
CA GLU A 56 -5.71 -4.76 12.64
C GLU A 56 -4.51 -3.81 12.63
N ASP A 57 -4.11 -3.33 11.44
CA ASP A 57 -3.10 -2.29 11.24
C ASP A 57 -3.56 -0.91 11.73
N ARG A 58 -4.85 -0.77 12.09
CA ARG A 58 -5.46 0.46 12.62
C ARG A 58 -5.35 1.67 11.69
N ILE A 59 -5.44 1.45 10.38
CA ILE A 59 -5.41 2.50 9.36
C ILE A 59 -6.50 3.55 9.63
N GLN A 60 -6.12 4.81 9.83
CA GLN A 60 -7.07 5.88 10.13
C GLN A 60 -7.63 6.54 8.87
N ILE A 61 -6.85 6.57 7.78
CA ILE A 61 -7.23 7.12 6.48
C ILE A 61 -6.88 6.09 5.41
N LEU A 62 -7.90 5.52 4.75
CA LEU A 62 -7.72 4.59 3.65
C LEU A 62 -8.07 5.29 2.34
N THR A 63 -7.12 5.31 1.39
CA THR A 63 -7.30 5.94 0.08
C THR A 63 -7.36 4.87 -1.01
N ASP A 64 -8.44 4.85 -1.80
CA ASP A 64 -8.53 4.01 -2.99
C ASP A 64 -7.82 4.70 -4.16
N LEU A 65 -6.82 4.02 -4.73
CA LEU A 65 -6.01 4.49 -5.86
C LEU A 65 -6.40 3.84 -7.19
N ASN A 66 -7.31 2.87 -7.20
CA ASN A 66 -7.72 2.16 -8.42
C ASN A 66 -8.99 2.79 -9.01
N GLY A 67 -9.99 3.09 -8.19
CA GLY A 67 -11.30 3.52 -8.68
C GLY A 67 -11.98 2.40 -9.48
N TYR A 68 -12.72 2.76 -10.55
CA TYR A 68 -13.42 1.80 -11.40
C TYR A 68 -12.58 1.38 -12.63
N THR A 69 -11.55 0.56 -12.41
CA THR A 69 -10.59 0.12 -13.43
C THR A 69 -10.42 -1.39 -13.49
#